data_AF-A0A662SIS3-F1
#
_entry.id   AF-A0A662SIS3-F1
#
_cell.length_a   1.000
_cell.length_b   1.000
_cell.length_c   1.000
_cell.angle_alpha   90.00
_cell.angle_beta   90.00
_cell.angle_gamma   90.00
#
_symmetry.space_group_name_H-M   'P 1'
#
loop_
_entity.id
_entity.type
_entity.pdbx_description
1 polymer ?
#
loop_
_entity_poly.entity_id
_entity_poly.type
_entity_poly.pdbx_seq_one_letter_code
_entity_poly.pdbx_strand_id
1 'polypeptide(L)'
;VLSFKTLRSLGPEALAVAFEGGVMVSPLGIITGPDTASTTLIMARSLYFLRRPPRCHVNALVAYVEGASVAASKIVDSLRRAGLRVVELTPLGSNLTGYTLSRYLPRSGIVYLNLHGNPWAMGTRPEGSPLIAYSDVPPLREGSVVVTLSCSTLDFSRLASGSESLALRILVRGAVAYIGSRRIEYEDLFGSSNYPELLVDLILDGYTVGEAVSVVNSLHAVRRGSGDRPWRAAYTLLLGDPDLRFCGRRARAYDVRVSGDSVTVSLAEDRSTLLLRVPAGGYSYARAISGDLRVESFVKREGDRDYMYIYVTGALGHELYKGRVIEIRLVSRGPRARLIAAVLAIVLIVLLVVTAIYRGVSWPRRPGRRLSCTRRSSCRPPSPYSACRPR
;
A
#
# COMPACT_ATOMS: atom_id res chain seq x y z
N VAL A 1 -20.71 12.17 1.30
CA VAL A 1 -21.70 11.28 1.97
C VAL A 1 -22.37 10.45 0.91
N LEU A 2 -22.50 9.14 1.11
CA LEU A 2 -23.05 8.22 0.11
C LEU A 2 -24.05 7.25 0.75
N SER A 3 -25.11 6.90 0.01
CA SER A 3 -25.96 5.77 0.40
C SER A 3 -25.18 4.45 0.27
N PHE A 4 -25.55 3.43 1.05
CA PHE A 4 -24.92 2.11 0.92
C PHE A 4 -25.09 1.52 -0.50
N LYS A 5 -26.27 1.70 -1.11
CA LYS A 5 -26.52 1.24 -2.49
C LYS A 5 -25.53 1.87 -3.47
N THR A 6 -25.28 3.17 -3.32
CA THR A 6 -24.29 3.89 -4.12
C THR A 6 -22.88 3.37 -3.84
N LEU A 7 -22.51 3.18 -2.56
CA LEU A 7 -21.20 2.64 -2.18
C LEU A 7 -20.95 1.24 -2.76
N ARG A 8 -21.95 0.36 -2.72
CA ARG A 8 -21.85 -0.99 -3.29
C ARG A 8 -21.60 -0.96 -4.79
N SER A 9 -22.23 -0.03 -5.50
CA SER A 9 -22.04 0.17 -6.94
C SER A 9 -20.74 0.92 -7.29
N LEU A 10 -20.23 1.72 -6.36
CA LEU A 10 -19.00 2.48 -6.51
C LEU A 10 -17.81 1.51 -6.39
N GLY A 11 -17.38 1.02 -7.56
CA GLY A 11 -16.14 0.27 -7.70
C GLY A 11 -14.91 1.11 -7.27
N PRO A 12 -13.68 0.63 -7.55
CA PRO A 12 -12.46 1.41 -7.31
C PRO A 12 -12.44 2.75 -8.08
N GLU A 13 -13.33 2.93 -9.05
CA GLU A 13 -13.52 4.15 -9.83
C GLU A 13 -13.94 5.36 -8.99
N ALA A 14 -14.55 5.15 -7.82
CA ALA A 14 -14.84 6.25 -6.89
C ALA A 14 -13.56 6.94 -6.38
N LEU A 15 -12.44 6.21 -6.35
CA LEU A 15 -11.15 6.80 -5.99
C LEU A 15 -10.55 7.60 -7.15
N ALA A 16 -10.95 7.37 -8.40
CA ALA A 16 -10.33 7.99 -9.56
C ALA A 16 -10.35 9.53 -9.51
N VAL A 17 -11.40 10.11 -8.93
CA VAL A 17 -11.56 11.58 -8.77
C VAL A 17 -10.50 12.21 -7.86
N ALA A 18 -9.83 11.40 -7.02
CA ALA A 18 -8.81 11.85 -6.10
C ALA A 18 -7.38 11.66 -6.63
N PHE A 19 -7.21 11.15 -7.87
CA PHE A 19 -5.90 10.86 -8.45
C PHE A 19 -5.55 11.81 -9.59
N GLU A 20 -4.29 12.24 -9.60
CA GLU A 20 -3.66 12.96 -10.72
C GLU A 20 -2.25 12.41 -10.93
N GLY A 21 -1.84 12.17 -12.18
CA GLY A 21 -0.46 11.78 -12.49
C GLY A 21 0.05 10.50 -11.81
N GLY A 22 -0.84 9.63 -11.33
CA GLY A 22 -0.46 8.40 -10.62
C GLY A 22 -0.34 8.52 -9.10
N VAL A 23 -0.70 9.67 -8.51
CA VAL A 23 -0.69 9.89 -7.06
C VAL A 23 -2.04 10.43 -6.58
N MET A 24 -2.34 10.22 -5.30
CA MET A 24 -3.57 10.74 -4.70
C MET A 24 -3.37 12.20 -4.28
N VAL A 25 -4.02 13.12 -4.99
CA VAL A 25 -3.88 14.56 -4.79
C VAL A 25 -4.77 15.08 -3.68
N SER A 26 -5.92 14.45 -3.46
CA SER A 26 -6.90 14.87 -2.45
C SER A 26 -7.18 13.75 -1.45
N PRO A 27 -7.07 14.00 -0.14
CA PRO A 27 -7.60 13.09 0.88
C PRO A 27 -9.07 12.76 0.62
N LEU A 28 -9.43 11.48 0.72
CA LEU A 28 -10.81 11.02 0.50
C LEU A 28 -11.25 10.12 1.65
N GLY A 29 -12.42 10.43 2.21
CA GLY A 29 -13.12 9.59 3.18
C GLY A 29 -14.57 9.39 2.75
N ILE A 30 -15.14 8.24 3.11
CA ILE A 30 -16.52 7.88 2.79
C ILE A 30 -17.34 7.86 4.07
N ILE A 31 -18.30 8.79 4.18
CA ILE A 31 -19.30 8.77 5.25
C ILE A 31 -20.55 8.04 4.76
N THR A 32 -20.84 6.90 5.37
CA THR A 32 -21.96 6.02 5.05
C THR A 32 -22.31 5.12 6.24
N GLY A 33 -23.53 4.61 6.31
CA GLY A 33 -23.98 3.64 7.30
C GLY A 33 -24.90 2.57 6.69
N PRO A 34 -25.32 1.56 7.48
CA PRO A 34 -26.25 0.52 7.02
C PRO A 34 -27.58 1.06 6.49
N ASP A 35 -28.02 2.18 7.06
CA ASP A 35 -29.25 2.91 6.74
C ASP A 35 -29.04 4.43 6.90
N THR A 36 -30.08 5.21 6.59
CA THR A 36 -30.04 6.68 6.68
C THR A 36 -29.79 7.16 8.11
N ALA A 37 -30.46 6.57 9.11
CA ALA A 37 -30.32 6.97 10.51
C ALA A 37 -28.88 6.76 11.00
N SER A 38 -28.28 5.63 10.68
CA SER A 38 -26.88 5.31 10.97
C SER A 38 -25.92 6.24 10.24
N THR A 39 -26.20 6.59 8.98
CA THR A 39 -25.40 7.57 8.23
C THR A 39 -25.42 8.93 8.92
N THR A 40 -26.61 9.40 9.32
CA THR A 40 -26.76 10.66 10.06
C THR A 40 -26.03 10.63 11.40
N LEU A 41 -26.10 9.51 12.14
CA LEU A 41 -25.37 9.34 13.40
C LEU A 41 -23.85 9.44 13.19
N ILE A 42 -23.31 8.76 12.17
CA ILE A 42 -21.88 8.80 11.85
C ILE A 42 -21.47 10.23 11.46
N MET A 43 -22.25 10.91 10.61
CA MET A 43 -22.01 12.31 10.26
C MET A 43 -21.99 13.24 11.48
N ALA A 44 -23.00 13.13 12.35
CA ALA A 44 -23.09 13.95 13.57
C ALA A 44 -21.89 13.70 14.49
N ARG A 45 -21.45 12.45 14.61
CA ARG A 45 -20.26 12.09 15.38
C ARG A 45 -18.99 12.70 14.77
N SER A 46 -18.80 12.59 13.45
CA SER A 46 -17.66 13.22 12.76
C SER A 46 -17.62 14.73 13.02
N LEU A 47 -18.75 15.43 12.85
CA LEU A 47 -18.85 16.87 13.12
C LEU A 47 -18.50 17.24 14.56
N TYR A 48 -18.95 16.43 15.52
CA TYR A 48 -18.63 16.63 16.93
C TYR A 48 -17.13 16.50 17.21
N PHE A 49 -16.46 15.50 16.65
CA PHE A 49 -15.02 15.31 16.85
C PHE A 49 -14.16 16.30 16.07
N LEU A 50 -14.60 16.76 14.88
CA LEU A 50 -13.92 17.84 14.14
C LEU A 50 -13.90 19.16 14.92
N ARG A 51 -14.94 19.44 15.71
CA ARG A 51 -15.04 20.67 16.52
C ARG A 51 -14.26 20.60 17.83
N ARG A 52 -13.76 19.42 18.22
CA ARG A 52 -13.01 19.26 19.46
C ARG A 52 -11.52 19.31 19.19
N PRO A 53 -10.72 19.88 20.10
CA PRO A 53 -9.27 19.76 20.01
C PRO A 53 -8.91 18.27 20.04
N PRO A 54 -8.04 17.81 19.13
CA PRO A 54 -7.65 16.41 19.09
C PRO A 54 -6.94 16.05 20.39
N ARG A 55 -7.39 14.96 21.03
CA ARG A 55 -6.82 14.44 22.26
C ARG A 55 -6.33 13.03 21.99
N CYS A 56 -5.02 12.84 22.10
CA CYS A 56 -4.45 11.50 22.10
C CYS A 56 -5.13 10.69 23.20
N HIS A 57 -5.90 9.68 22.81
CA HIS A 57 -6.50 8.78 23.77
C HIS A 57 -5.40 7.94 24.43
N VAL A 58 -5.52 7.72 25.73
CA VAL A 58 -4.48 7.06 26.55
C VAL A 58 -4.35 5.56 26.34
N ASN A 59 -5.30 4.91 25.67
CA ASN A 59 -5.31 3.46 25.51
C ASN A 59 -5.36 3.08 24.03
N ALA A 60 -4.56 2.08 23.68
CA ALA A 60 -4.55 1.44 22.37
C ALA A 60 -4.79 -0.06 22.51
N LEU A 61 -5.44 -0.65 21.51
CA LEU A 61 -5.60 -2.09 21.37
C LEU A 61 -4.90 -2.54 20.10
N VAL A 62 -4.05 -3.55 20.20
CA VAL A 62 -3.38 -4.21 19.08
C VAL A 62 -3.73 -5.68 19.16
N ALA A 63 -4.54 -6.18 18.22
CA ALA A 63 -4.92 -7.57 18.14
C ALA A 63 -4.43 -8.16 16.82
N TYR A 64 -3.61 -9.21 16.87
CA TYR A 64 -2.99 -9.75 15.67
C TYR A 64 -2.74 -11.26 15.74
N VAL A 65 -2.78 -11.92 14.58
CA VAL A 65 -2.39 -13.33 14.41
C VAL A 65 -0.87 -13.49 14.26
N GLU A 66 -0.34 -14.70 14.40
CA GLU A 66 1.11 -14.96 14.47
C GLU A 66 1.89 -14.47 13.23
N GLY A 67 1.34 -14.70 12.02
CA GLY A 67 1.95 -14.28 10.75
C GLY A 67 1.95 -12.76 10.50
N ALA A 68 1.52 -11.99 11.49
CA ALA A 68 1.28 -10.56 11.41
C ALA A 68 2.14 -9.74 12.41
N SER A 69 3.17 -10.38 12.95
CA SER A 69 3.97 -9.90 14.08
C SER A 69 4.93 -8.77 13.74
N VAL A 70 5.42 -8.66 12.50
CA VAL A 70 6.38 -7.61 12.11
C VAL A 70 5.71 -6.26 12.11
N ALA A 71 4.58 -6.14 11.41
CA ALA A 71 3.82 -4.90 11.37
C ALA A 71 3.25 -4.56 12.76
N ALA A 72 2.76 -5.56 13.49
CA ALA A 72 2.20 -5.36 14.83
C ALA A 72 3.24 -4.84 15.84
N SER A 73 4.45 -5.41 15.87
CA SER A 73 5.53 -4.94 16.77
C SER A 73 5.83 -3.47 16.55
N LYS A 74 6.02 -3.06 15.29
CA LYS A 74 6.28 -1.67 14.92
C LYS A 74 5.17 -0.73 15.38
N ILE A 75 3.92 -1.13 15.20
CA ILE A 75 2.74 -0.37 15.65
C ILE A 75 2.72 -0.26 17.18
N VAL A 76 2.95 -1.36 17.89
CA VAL A 76 3.02 -1.39 19.36
C VAL A 76 4.08 -0.41 19.86
N ASP A 77 5.27 -0.44 19.29
CA ASP A 77 6.37 0.42 19.70
C ASP A 77 6.08 1.89 19.42
N SER A 78 5.48 2.20 18.27
CA SER A 78 5.04 3.55 17.95
C SER A 78 3.96 4.06 18.89
N LEU A 79 2.98 3.23 19.25
CA LEU A 79 1.94 3.58 20.22
C LEU A 79 2.55 3.82 21.61
N ARG A 80 3.49 2.97 22.06
CA ARG A 80 4.20 3.13 23.34
C ARG A 80 5.04 4.41 23.37
N ARG A 81 5.83 4.69 22.33
CA ARG A 81 6.60 5.93 22.20
C ARG A 81 5.72 7.17 22.19
N ALA A 82 4.51 7.04 21.65
CA ALA A 82 3.51 8.08 21.72
C ALA A 82 2.88 8.27 23.11
N GLY A 83 3.25 7.47 24.11
CA GLY A 83 2.77 7.54 25.48
C GLY A 83 1.44 6.83 25.71
N LEU A 84 1.00 5.97 24.78
CA LEU A 84 -0.26 5.23 24.94
C LEU A 84 -0.02 3.94 25.73
N ARG A 85 -0.99 3.57 26.55
CA ARG A 85 -1.07 2.25 27.18
C ARG A 85 -1.57 1.25 26.14
N VAL A 86 -0.69 0.34 25.73
CA VAL A 86 -0.99 -0.65 24.69
C VAL A 86 -1.41 -1.97 25.32
N VAL A 87 -2.57 -2.47 24.91
CA VAL A 87 -3.01 -3.84 25.17
C VAL A 87 -2.78 -4.67 23.92
N GLU A 88 -1.96 -5.71 24.05
CA GLU A 88 -1.65 -6.64 22.96
C GLU A 88 -2.43 -7.95 23.14
N LEU A 89 -3.18 -8.35 22.12
CA LEU A 89 -3.91 -9.62 22.08
C LEU A 89 -3.34 -10.50 20.97
N THR A 90 -2.82 -11.66 21.33
CA THR A 90 -2.16 -12.59 20.41
C THR A 90 -2.54 -14.05 20.71
N PRO A 91 -2.49 -14.94 19.71
CA PRO A 91 -2.64 -16.37 19.94
C PRO A 91 -1.55 -16.92 20.88
N LEU A 92 -0.31 -16.45 20.74
CA LEU A 92 0.83 -16.88 21.56
C LEU A 92 0.63 -16.53 23.04
N GLY A 93 0.06 -15.36 23.33
CA GLY A 93 -0.32 -14.96 24.68
C GLY A 93 -1.56 -15.66 25.23
N SER A 94 -2.20 -16.54 24.44
CA SER A 94 -3.47 -17.22 24.76
C SER A 94 -4.59 -16.25 25.18
N ASN A 95 -4.51 -14.98 24.77
CA ASN A 95 -5.38 -13.91 25.20
C ASN A 95 -6.19 -13.29 24.05
N LEU A 96 -6.06 -13.81 22.83
CA LEU A 96 -6.85 -13.38 21.67
C LEU A 96 -8.14 -14.20 21.55
N THR A 97 -9.22 -13.68 22.11
CA THR A 97 -10.57 -14.28 22.09
C THR A 97 -11.64 -13.22 21.82
N GLY A 98 -12.85 -13.62 21.40
CA GLY A 98 -13.96 -12.68 21.24
C GLY A 98 -14.31 -11.95 22.55
N TYR A 99 -14.23 -12.66 23.68
CA TYR A 99 -14.44 -12.09 25.02
C TYR A 99 -13.41 -11.03 25.39
N THR A 100 -12.13 -11.26 25.11
CA THR A 100 -11.08 -10.28 25.43
C THR A 100 -11.16 -9.07 24.50
N LEU A 101 -11.45 -9.27 23.21
CA LEU A 101 -11.72 -8.16 22.29
C LEU A 101 -12.89 -7.29 22.78
N SER A 102 -14.02 -7.90 23.15
CA SER A 102 -15.18 -7.16 23.63
C SER A 102 -14.93 -6.41 24.95
N ARG A 103 -14.00 -6.89 25.78
CA ARG A 103 -13.55 -6.19 26.99
C ARG A 103 -12.72 -4.94 26.70
N TYR A 104 -11.88 -4.96 25.66
CA TYR A 104 -10.90 -3.88 25.40
C TYR A 104 -11.32 -2.87 24.33
N LEU A 105 -12.18 -3.26 23.38
CA LEU A 105 -12.71 -2.35 22.35
C LEU A 105 -13.41 -1.09 22.94
N PRO A 106 -14.26 -1.18 23.98
CA PRO A 106 -14.89 0.00 24.59
C PRO A 106 -13.91 0.98 25.26
N ARG A 107 -12.65 0.57 25.49
CA ARG A 107 -11.66 1.30 26.29
C ARG A 107 -10.56 1.94 25.46
N SER A 108 -10.51 1.65 24.17
CA SER A 108 -9.37 1.94 23.30
C SER A 108 -9.71 3.05 22.32
N GLY A 109 -8.86 4.07 22.23
CA GLY A 109 -9.07 5.17 21.29
C GLY A 109 -8.49 4.88 19.91
N ILE A 110 -7.40 4.13 19.84
CA ILE A 110 -6.88 3.60 18.58
C ILE A 110 -6.88 2.09 18.67
N VAL A 111 -7.38 1.45 17.62
CA VAL A 111 -7.52 0.01 17.56
C VAL A 111 -6.85 -0.47 16.28
N TYR A 112 -5.87 -1.35 16.41
CA TYR A 112 -5.25 -2.07 15.30
C TYR A 112 -5.72 -3.52 15.30
N LEU A 113 -6.33 -3.96 14.20
CA LEU A 113 -6.78 -5.34 14.01
C LEU A 113 -6.06 -5.96 12.81
N ASN A 114 -5.23 -6.97 13.05
CA ASN A 114 -4.53 -7.74 12.01
C ASN A 114 -4.95 -9.21 12.11
N LEU A 115 -6.15 -9.49 11.61
CA LEU A 115 -6.83 -10.77 11.73
C LEU A 115 -7.19 -11.28 10.32
N HIS A 116 -7.49 -12.57 10.21
CA HIS A 116 -8.09 -13.06 8.96
C HIS A 116 -9.49 -12.49 8.84
N GLY A 117 -9.76 -11.75 7.75
CA GLY A 117 -10.98 -10.97 7.59
C GLY A 117 -11.72 -11.22 6.30
N ASN A 118 -12.98 -10.83 6.31
CA ASN A 118 -13.85 -10.67 5.17
C ASN A 118 -14.88 -9.56 5.49
N PRO A 119 -15.81 -9.20 4.58
CA PRO A 119 -16.78 -8.14 4.84
C PRO A 119 -17.69 -8.36 6.06
N TRP A 120 -17.89 -9.60 6.51
CA TRP A 120 -18.80 -9.97 7.59
C TRP A 120 -18.11 -10.17 8.94
N ALA A 121 -16.84 -10.59 8.97
CA ALA A 121 -16.20 -11.03 10.20
C ALA A 121 -14.66 -10.99 10.15
N MET A 122 -14.04 -11.09 11.33
CA MET A 122 -12.62 -11.31 11.53
C MET A 122 -12.36 -12.45 12.53
N GLY A 123 -11.32 -13.24 12.32
CA GLY A 123 -10.97 -14.40 13.12
C GLY A 123 -9.46 -14.67 13.20
N THR A 124 -9.07 -15.62 14.07
CA THR A 124 -7.67 -16.07 14.20
C THR A 124 -7.19 -16.94 13.05
N ARG A 125 -8.13 -17.48 12.26
CA ARG A 125 -7.89 -18.34 11.10
C ARG A 125 -8.87 -17.97 9.97
N PRO A 126 -8.57 -18.29 8.71
CA PRO A 126 -9.51 -18.11 7.61
C PRO A 126 -10.80 -18.92 7.80
N GLU A 127 -10.68 -20.13 8.36
CA GLU A 127 -11.79 -21.02 8.71
C GLU A 127 -12.10 -20.99 10.22
N GLY A 128 -13.34 -21.32 10.57
CA GLY A 128 -13.78 -21.50 11.96
C GLY A 128 -14.65 -20.35 12.48
N SER A 129 -14.85 -20.33 13.81
CA SER A 129 -15.68 -19.32 14.45
C SER A 129 -14.97 -17.96 14.47
N PRO A 130 -15.65 -16.87 14.08
CA PRO A 130 -15.05 -15.55 14.11
C PRO A 130 -14.81 -15.08 15.54
N LEU A 131 -13.82 -14.22 15.73
CA LEU A 131 -13.62 -13.49 16.97
C LEU A 131 -14.59 -12.32 17.11
N ILE A 132 -14.95 -11.72 15.98
CA ILE A 132 -15.90 -10.63 15.85
C ILE A 132 -16.59 -10.73 14.50
N ALA A 133 -17.92 -10.65 14.50
CA ALA A 133 -18.76 -10.64 13.32
C ALA A 133 -19.64 -9.38 13.31
N TYR A 134 -20.22 -9.07 12.15
CA TYR A 134 -21.11 -7.91 11.99
C TYR A 134 -22.32 -7.95 12.95
N SER A 135 -22.76 -9.15 13.34
CA SER A 135 -23.91 -9.38 14.20
C SER A 135 -23.63 -9.11 15.68
N ASP A 136 -22.37 -9.23 16.12
CA ASP A 136 -21.97 -9.20 17.53
C ASP A 136 -20.85 -8.20 17.83
N VAL A 137 -20.68 -7.18 16.97
CA VAL A 137 -19.74 -6.07 17.23
C VAL A 137 -20.07 -5.42 18.58
N PRO A 138 -19.17 -5.47 19.57
CA PRO A 138 -19.38 -4.85 20.88
C PRO A 138 -19.32 -3.32 20.75
N PRO A 139 -19.77 -2.57 21.76
CA PRO A 139 -19.56 -1.12 21.79
C PRO A 139 -18.08 -0.77 21.65
N LEU A 140 -17.78 0.28 20.89
CA LEU A 140 -16.44 0.87 20.83
C LEU A 140 -16.43 2.17 21.62
N ARG A 141 -15.23 2.57 22.04
CA ARG A 141 -15.04 3.90 22.61
C ARG A 141 -15.47 4.95 21.59
N GLU A 142 -16.31 5.90 21.98
CA GLU A 142 -16.64 7.02 21.10
C GLU A 142 -15.38 7.78 20.69
N GLY A 143 -15.24 8.05 19.39
CA GLY A 143 -14.05 8.72 18.86
C GLY A 143 -12.93 7.75 18.50
N SER A 144 -13.14 6.43 18.62
CA SER A 144 -12.08 5.50 18.27
C SER A 144 -11.79 5.48 16.77
N VAL A 145 -10.50 5.40 16.42
CA VAL A 145 -10.02 5.14 15.07
C VAL A 145 -9.62 3.68 14.97
N VAL A 146 -10.21 2.96 14.03
CA VAL A 146 -9.90 1.55 13.79
C VAL A 146 -9.07 1.46 12.50
N VAL A 147 -7.88 0.89 12.61
CA VAL A 147 -6.99 0.58 11.48
C VAL A 147 -6.91 -0.93 11.38
N THR A 148 -7.08 -1.48 10.18
CA THR A 148 -6.98 -2.92 10.00
C THR A 148 -6.04 -3.33 8.87
N LEU A 149 -5.33 -4.42 9.13
CA LEU A 149 -4.69 -5.26 8.11
C LEU A 149 -5.45 -6.59 7.96
N SER A 150 -6.77 -6.50 7.83
CA SER A 150 -7.63 -7.67 7.60
C SER A 150 -8.18 -7.62 6.18
N CYS A 151 -7.93 -8.70 5.45
CA CYS A 151 -8.22 -8.83 4.03
C CYS A 151 -9.69 -8.50 3.69
N SER A 152 -9.90 -7.71 2.64
CA SER A 152 -11.20 -7.50 1.99
C SER A 152 -12.37 -7.09 2.91
N THR A 153 -12.10 -6.52 4.08
CA THR A 153 -13.16 -6.09 5.02
C THR A 153 -14.03 -4.95 4.47
N LEU A 154 -13.56 -4.27 3.42
CA LEU A 154 -14.27 -3.21 2.70
C LEU A 154 -14.70 -3.64 1.28
N ASP A 155 -14.80 -4.94 1.01
CA ASP A 155 -15.41 -5.44 -0.22
C ASP A 155 -16.94 -5.51 -0.11
N PHE A 156 -17.59 -4.36 -0.22
CA PHE A 156 -19.05 -4.24 -0.13
C PHE A 156 -19.80 -4.95 -1.26
N SER A 157 -19.14 -5.28 -2.38
CA SER A 157 -19.79 -5.92 -3.53
C SER A 157 -20.40 -7.27 -3.19
N ARG A 158 -19.85 -7.94 -2.16
CA ARG A 158 -20.27 -9.25 -1.67
C ARG A 158 -21.45 -9.21 -0.72
N LEU A 159 -21.84 -8.03 -0.24
CA LEU A 159 -22.88 -7.87 0.77
C LEU A 159 -24.26 -7.67 0.14
N ALA A 160 -25.27 -8.35 0.68
CA ALA A 160 -26.65 -8.09 0.28
C ALA A 160 -27.12 -6.73 0.80
N SER A 161 -26.72 -6.38 2.03
CA SER A 161 -27.13 -5.18 2.74
C SER A 161 -25.97 -4.54 3.53
N GLY A 162 -26.09 -3.23 3.84
CA GLY A 162 -25.09 -2.54 4.67
C GLY A 162 -25.08 -3.02 6.12
N SER A 163 -26.18 -3.60 6.59
CA SER A 163 -26.32 -4.20 7.93
C SER A 163 -25.44 -5.41 8.17
N GLU A 164 -24.96 -6.05 7.10
CA GLU A 164 -24.06 -7.21 7.13
C GLU A 164 -22.57 -6.80 7.14
N SER A 165 -22.27 -5.51 7.00
CA SER A 165 -20.88 -5.06 6.99
C SER A 165 -20.32 -4.93 8.40
N LEU A 166 -19.26 -5.69 8.69
CA LEU A 166 -18.48 -5.53 9.92
C LEU A 166 -17.97 -4.09 10.10
N ALA A 167 -17.41 -3.50 9.04
CA ALA A 167 -16.86 -2.15 9.08
C ALA A 167 -17.93 -1.09 9.40
N LEU A 168 -19.11 -1.17 8.78
CA LEU A 168 -20.20 -0.24 9.07
C LEU A 168 -20.77 -0.45 10.49
N ARG A 169 -20.81 -1.70 10.97
CA ARG A 169 -21.20 -1.99 12.35
C ARG A 169 -20.23 -1.43 13.37
N ILE A 170 -18.93 -1.50 13.11
CA ILE A 170 -17.88 -0.86 13.94
C ILE A 170 -18.10 0.65 14.02
N LEU A 171 -18.41 1.32 12.90
CA LEU A 171 -18.75 2.75 12.92
C LEU A 171 -20.01 3.03 13.73
N VAL A 172 -21.10 2.29 13.51
CA VAL A 172 -22.33 2.47 14.28
C VAL A 172 -22.09 2.30 15.78
N ARG A 173 -21.23 1.36 16.18
CA ARG A 173 -20.92 1.03 17.57
C ARG A 173 -19.98 2.00 18.30
N GLY A 174 -19.46 3.04 17.65
CA GLY A 174 -18.78 4.14 18.33
C GLY A 174 -17.56 4.70 17.59
N ALA A 175 -16.99 3.95 16.65
CA ALA A 175 -15.85 4.45 15.89
C ALA A 175 -16.21 5.68 15.04
N VAL A 176 -15.24 6.56 14.86
CA VAL A 176 -15.34 7.73 13.98
C VAL A 176 -14.67 7.51 12.63
N ALA A 177 -13.73 6.57 12.58
CA ALA A 177 -13.04 6.17 11.37
C ALA A 177 -12.75 4.68 11.40
N TYR A 178 -12.90 4.04 10.24
CA TYR A 178 -12.46 2.69 9.96
C TYR A 178 -11.61 2.72 8.70
N ILE A 179 -10.35 2.31 8.81
CA ILE A 179 -9.40 2.22 7.70
C ILE A 179 -9.13 0.74 7.45
N GLY A 180 -9.42 0.27 6.24
CA GLY A 180 -9.22 -1.12 5.88
C GLY A 180 -8.99 -1.31 4.38
N SER A 181 -9.05 -2.56 3.95
CA SER A 181 -8.68 -2.95 2.58
C SER A 181 -9.82 -3.61 1.82
N ARG A 182 -9.83 -3.39 0.50
CA ARG A 182 -10.70 -4.08 -0.47
C ARG A 182 -10.09 -5.37 -1.03
N ARG A 183 -8.85 -5.68 -0.67
CA ARG A 183 -8.06 -6.76 -1.27
C ARG A 183 -7.38 -7.61 -0.20
N ILE A 184 -6.79 -8.70 -0.66
CA ILE A 184 -5.91 -9.53 0.16
C ILE A 184 -4.60 -8.79 0.40
N GLU A 185 -4.10 -8.88 1.62
CA GLU A 185 -2.88 -8.23 2.09
C GLU A 185 -1.84 -9.28 2.45
N TYR A 186 -0.57 -8.92 2.27
CA TYR A 186 0.60 -9.76 2.54
C TYR A 186 1.60 -9.01 3.42
N GLU A 187 2.39 -9.74 4.19
CA GLU A 187 3.46 -9.22 5.06
C GLU A 187 4.84 -9.73 4.60
N ASP A 188 5.86 -8.90 4.76
CA ASP A 188 7.27 -9.20 4.52
C ASP A 188 8.16 -8.69 5.67
N LEU A 189 9.49 -8.89 5.56
CA LEU A 189 10.45 -8.52 6.62
C LEU A 189 10.49 -7.02 6.95
N PHE A 190 9.96 -6.15 6.09
CA PHE A 190 9.92 -4.70 6.31
C PHE A 190 8.58 -4.21 6.84
N GLY A 191 7.55 -5.06 6.87
CA GLY A 191 6.20 -4.70 7.29
C GLY A 191 5.18 -5.23 6.30
N SER A 192 4.01 -4.59 6.26
CA SER A 192 2.91 -5.08 5.43
C SER A 192 2.78 -4.33 4.11
N SER A 193 2.31 -5.06 3.10
CA SER A 193 1.93 -4.53 1.78
C SER A 193 0.96 -3.35 1.85
N ASN A 194 0.18 -3.18 2.93
CA ASN A 194 -0.75 -2.05 3.14
C ASN A 194 -0.20 -0.94 4.05
N TYR A 195 1.08 -1.03 4.46
CA TYR A 195 1.76 -0.03 5.29
C TYR A 195 0.97 0.42 6.55
N PRO A 196 0.36 -0.49 7.34
CA PRO A 196 -0.40 -0.13 8.53
C PRO A 196 0.47 0.56 9.60
N GLU A 197 1.76 0.21 9.69
CA GLU A 197 2.73 0.88 10.55
C GLU A 197 2.90 2.36 10.19
N LEU A 198 2.98 2.68 8.89
CA LEU A 198 3.03 4.05 8.41
C LEU A 198 1.71 4.79 8.67
N LEU A 199 0.56 4.14 8.47
CA LEU A 199 -0.75 4.73 8.77
C LEU A 199 -0.84 5.16 10.23
N VAL A 200 -0.50 4.25 11.14
CA VAL A 200 -0.54 4.54 12.59
C VAL A 200 0.44 5.64 12.94
N ASP A 201 1.67 5.62 12.43
CA ASP A 201 2.66 6.67 12.69
C ASP A 201 2.19 8.05 12.23
N LEU A 202 1.62 8.15 11.02
CA LEU A 202 1.07 9.42 10.52
C LEU A 202 -0.09 9.93 11.38
N ILE A 203 -0.99 9.04 11.81
CA ILE A 203 -2.11 9.38 12.70
C ILE A 203 -1.61 9.89 14.06
N LEU A 204 -0.55 9.27 14.62
CA LEU A 204 0.06 9.66 15.89
C LEU A 204 0.88 10.96 15.79
N ASP A 205 1.52 11.21 14.66
CA ASP A 205 2.20 12.48 14.33
C ASP A 205 1.20 13.64 14.11
N GLY A 206 -0.09 13.31 14.08
CA GLY A 206 -1.20 14.26 14.03
C GLY A 206 -1.60 14.66 12.62
N TYR A 207 -1.25 13.87 11.59
CA TYR A 207 -1.91 13.98 10.29
C TYR A 207 -3.41 13.66 10.43
N THR A 208 -4.21 14.18 9.51
CA THR A 208 -5.58 13.71 9.38
C THR A 208 -5.60 12.25 8.91
N VAL A 209 -6.65 11.52 9.25
CA VAL A 209 -6.83 10.14 8.79
C VAL A 209 -6.88 10.05 7.25
N GLY A 210 -7.42 11.08 6.59
CA GLY A 210 -7.44 11.18 5.14
C GLY A 210 -6.06 11.40 4.52
N GLU A 211 -5.24 12.29 5.10
CA GLU A 211 -3.85 12.50 4.68
C GLU A 211 -3.04 11.20 4.80
N ALA A 212 -3.18 10.49 5.92
CA ALA A 212 -2.50 9.22 6.14
C ALA A 212 -2.85 8.17 5.07
N VAL A 213 -4.14 7.99 4.79
CA VAL A 213 -4.62 7.06 3.74
C VAL A 213 -4.18 7.52 2.35
N SER A 214 -4.13 8.83 2.08
CA SER A 214 -3.67 9.38 0.79
C SER A 214 -2.19 9.07 0.53
N VAL A 215 -1.34 9.11 1.56
CA VAL A 215 0.08 8.74 1.43
C VAL A 215 0.21 7.27 1.05
N VAL A 216 -0.45 6.38 1.80
CA VAL A 216 -0.41 4.94 1.54
C VAL A 216 -0.94 4.59 0.15
N ASN A 217 -2.08 5.17 -0.25
CA ASN A 217 -2.61 4.94 -1.59
C ASN A 217 -1.73 5.49 -2.71
N SER A 218 -0.94 6.54 -2.45
CA SER A 218 0.05 7.03 -3.42
C SER A 218 1.23 6.07 -3.56
N LEU A 219 1.70 5.46 -2.46
CA LEU A 219 2.71 4.40 -2.49
C LEU A 219 2.23 3.18 -3.28
N HIS A 220 0.99 2.73 -3.03
CA HIS A 220 0.36 1.63 -3.77
C HIS A 220 0.34 1.88 -5.28
N ALA A 221 -0.08 3.08 -5.68
CA ALA A 221 -0.18 3.47 -7.07
C ALA A 221 1.18 3.48 -7.78
N VAL A 222 2.21 4.04 -7.14
CA VAL A 222 3.55 4.09 -7.74
C VAL A 222 4.20 2.70 -7.81
N ARG A 223 4.00 1.84 -6.80
CA ARG A 223 4.58 0.49 -6.74
C ARG A 223 4.12 -0.41 -7.90
N ARG A 224 2.89 -0.25 -8.39
CA ARG A 224 2.36 -1.05 -9.52
C ARG A 224 2.89 -0.64 -10.90
N GLY A 225 3.51 0.53 -11.02
CA GLY A 225 4.04 1.03 -12.29
C GLY A 225 2.98 1.58 -13.26
N SER A 226 3.46 2.15 -14.38
CA SER A 226 2.68 3.02 -15.29
C SER A 226 1.75 2.30 -16.27
N GLY A 227 1.38 1.03 -16.03
CA GLY A 227 0.52 0.24 -16.94
C GLY A 227 -0.91 0.04 -16.44
N ASP A 228 -1.14 0.24 -15.14
CA ASP A 228 -2.43 -0.04 -14.50
C ASP A 228 -3.07 1.27 -14.02
N ARG A 229 -4.41 1.35 -14.03
CA ARG A 229 -5.12 2.54 -13.56
C ARG A 229 -4.76 2.79 -12.08
N PRO A 230 -4.14 3.92 -11.69
CA PRO A 230 -3.59 4.15 -10.35
C PRO A 230 -4.58 3.89 -9.20
N TRP A 231 -5.83 4.30 -9.39
CA TRP A 231 -6.92 4.10 -8.42
C TRP A 231 -7.34 2.63 -8.22
N ARG A 232 -6.97 1.71 -9.14
CA ARG A 232 -7.15 0.27 -8.95
C ARG A 232 -6.06 -0.35 -8.10
N ALA A 233 -4.90 0.30 -8.01
CA ALA A 233 -3.81 -0.06 -7.12
C ALA A 233 -4.07 0.44 -5.70
N ALA A 234 -4.70 1.60 -5.55
CA ALA A 234 -5.19 2.10 -4.28
C ALA A 234 -6.36 1.25 -3.77
N TYR A 235 -6.10 0.38 -2.78
CA TYR A 235 -7.10 -0.52 -2.22
C TYR A 235 -7.42 -0.25 -0.74
N THR A 236 -6.70 0.69 -0.11
CA THR A 236 -6.97 1.17 1.23
C THR A 236 -8.11 2.18 1.18
N LEU A 237 -9.16 1.97 1.96
CA LEU A 237 -10.29 2.89 2.05
C LEU A 237 -10.45 3.41 3.47
N LEU A 238 -10.80 4.68 3.56
CA LEU A 238 -11.28 5.32 4.78
C LEU A 238 -12.81 5.37 4.76
N LEU A 239 -13.45 4.71 5.71
CA LEU A 239 -14.82 5.02 6.09
C LEU A 239 -14.78 5.98 7.27
N GLY A 240 -15.34 7.17 7.10
CA GLY A 240 -15.23 8.27 8.04
C GLY A 240 -14.92 9.59 7.34
N ASP A 241 -14.79 10.63 8.14
CA ASP A 241 -14.46 11.97 7.66
C ASP A 241 -12.93 12.10 7.50
N PRO A 242 -12.43 12.52 6.31
CA PRO A 242 -11.00 12.59 6.04
C PRO A 242 -10.26 13.60 6.90
N ASP A 243 -10.93 14.63 7.45
CA ASP A 243 -10.28 15.71 8.17
C ASP A 243 -10.10 15.42 9.67
N LEU A 244 -10.58 14.26 10.14
CA LEU A 244 -10.43 13.85 11.53
C LEU A 244 -8.97 13.66 11.91
N ARG A 245 -8.60 14.15 13.10
CA ARG A 245 -7.30 13.94 13.73
C ARG A 245 -7.46 13.17 15.02
N PHE A 246 -6.62 12.16 15.23
CA PHE A 246 -6.57 11.42 16.49
C PHE A 246 -5.77 12.18 17.55
N CYS A 247 -4.61 12.69 17.15
CA CYS A 247 -3.68 13.44 17.99
C CYS A 247 -3.45 14.85 17.45
N GLY A 248 -3.06 15.76 18.34
CA GLY A 248 -2.50 17.05 17.92
C GLY A 248 -1.17 16.84 17.19
N ARG A 249 -0.81 17.78 16.31
CA ARG A 249 0.42 17.69 15.53
C ARG A 249 1.63 17.77 16.44
N ARG A 250 2.53 16.78 16.33
CA ARG A 250 3.78 16.76 17.09
C ARG A 250 4.89 17.48 16.33
N ALA A 251 5.85 18.04 17.07
CA ALA A 251 7.09 18.52 16.48
C ALA A 251 7.82 17.35 15.82
N ARG A 252 8.48 17.60 14.69
CA ARG A 252 9.31 16.59 14.03
C ARG A 252 10.51 16.29 14.93
N ALA A 253 10.69 15.02 15.27
CA ALA A 253 11.83 14.56 16.06
C ALA A 253 12.97 14.04 15.15
N TYR A 254 13.18 14.71 14.01
CA TYR A 254 14.23 14.37 13.06
C TYR A 254 14.65 15.61 12.28
N ASP A 255 15.93 15.65 11.93
CA ASP A 255 16.51 16.67 11.07
C ASP A 255 16.77 16.08 9.68
N VAL A 256 16.46 16.86 8.65
CA VAL A 256 16.69 16.47 7.25
C VAL A 256 17.64 17.46 6.61
N ARG A 257 18.74 16.94 6.05
CA ARG A 257 19.67 17.70 5.22
C ARG A 257 19.63 17.17 3.80
N VAL A 258 19.46 18.05 2.84
CA VAL A 258 19.47 17.72 1.41
C VAL A 258 20.72 18.35 0.80
N SER A 259 21.58 17.53 0.20
CA SER A 259 22.81 17.96 -0.47
C SER A 259 22.94 17.25 -1.80
N GLY A 260 22.70 17.97 -2.90
CA GLY A 260 22.70 17.40 -4.25
C GLY A 260 21.66 16.28 -4.40
N ASP A 261 22.13 15.07 -4.78
CA ASP A 261 21.31 13.87 -4.92
C ASP A 261 21.22 13.03 -3.63
N SER A 262 21.68 13.56 -2.50
CA SER A 262 21.67 12.86 -1.20
C SER A 262 20.76 13.55 -0.19
N VAL A 263 20.00 12.73 0.54
CA VAL A 263 19.20 13.13 1.70
C VAL A 263 19.73 12.38 2.91
N THR A 264 20.17 13.14 3.90
CA THR A 264 20.63 12.62 5.19
C THR A 264 19.60 12.96 6.26
N VAL A 265 19.19 11.96 7.02
CA VAL A 265 18.26 12.12 8.13
C VAL A 265 18.93 11.73 9.44
N SER A 266 18.81 12.59 10.44
CA SER A 266 19.29 12.35 11.81
C SER A 266 18.10 12.29 12.75
N LEU A 267 17.99 11.19 13.49
CA LEU A 267 16.86 10.94 14.40
C LEU A 267 17.16 11.41 15.82
N ALA A 268 16.25 12.21 16.38
CA ALA A 268 16.30 12.65 17.77
C ALA A 268 15.66 11.62 18.73
N GLU A 269 14.83 10.72 18.22
CA GLU A 269 14.17 9.63 18.95
C GLU A 269 14.03 8.39 18.05
N ASP A 270 13.84 7.22 18.67
CA ASP A 270 13.59 5.97 17.96
C ASP A 270 12.25 6.02 17.21
N ARG A 271 12.20 5.50 15.98
CA ARG A 271 11.02 5.48 15.12
C ARG A 271 10.90 4.12 14.41
N SER A 272 9.67 3.66 14.20
CA SER A 272 9.43 2.48 13.35
C SER A 272 9.39 2.84 11.88
N THR A 273 8.82 4.00 11.55
CA THR A 273 8.82 4.53 10.18
C THR A 273 9.07 6.04 10.11
N LEU A 274 9.40 6.52 8.92
CA LEU A 274 9.50 7.94 8.60
C LEU A 274 8.79 8.23 7.27
N LEU A 275 8.09 9.37 7.24
CA LEU A 275 7.69 10.02 6.00
C LEU A 275 8.39 11.36 5.90
N LEU A 276 9.32 11.46 4.95
CA LEU A 276 10.04 12.68 4.65
C LEU A 276 9.33 13.41 3.51
N ARG A 277 9.42 14.75 3.55
CA ARG A 277 8.98 15.62 2.46
C ARG A 277 10.15 16.50 2.07
N VAL A 278 10.68 16.31 0.86
CA VAL A 278 11.80 17.08 0.31
C VAL A 278 11.42 17.69 -1.03
N PRO A 279 12.01 18.83 -1.44
CA PRO A 279 11.81 19.36 -2.79
C PRO A 279 12.18 18.30 -3.84
N ALA A 280 11.33 18.09 -4.85
CA ALA A 280 11.56 17.03 -5.83
C ALA A 280 12.74 17.30 -6.76
N GLY A 281 13.02 18.56 -7.11
CA GLY A 281 14.23 18.96 -7.85
C GLY A 281 14.47 18.23 -9.19
N GLY A 282 13.44 17.66 -9.82
CA GLY A 282 13.57 16.83 -11.03
C GLY A 282 13.95 15.36 -10.78
N TYR A 283 14.04 14.93 -9.52
CA TYR A 283 14.18 13.54 -9.15
C TYR A 283 12.84 12.80 -9.22
N SER A 284 12.89 11.51 -9.55
CA SER A 284 11.69 10.69 -9.81
C SER A 284 11.42 9.66 -8.73
N TYR A 285 12.47 9.16 -8.07
CA TYR A 285 12.35 8.23 -6.95
C TYR A 285 13.56 8.33 -6.02
N ALA A 286 13.41 7.80 -4.82
CA ALA A 286 14.45 7.65 -3.81
C ALA A 286 14.82 6.17 -3.62
N ARG A 287 16.06 5.91 -3.20
CA ARG A 287 16.51 4.58 -2.79
C ARG A 287 17.40 4.66 -1.56
N ALA A 288 17.34 3.64 -0.71
CA ALA A 288 18.29 3.51 0.40
C ALA A 288 19.70 3.24 -0.13
N ILE A 289 20.71 3.72 0.59
CA ILE A 289 22.11 3.31 0.39
C ILE A 289 22.37 1.99 1.14
N SER A 290 21.76 1.82 2.32
CA SER A 290 21.87 0.62 3.13
C SER A 290 20.82 -0.43 2.78
N GLY A 291 21.21 -1.71 2.81
CA GLY A 291 20.33 -2.84 2.46
C GLY A 291 19.31 -3.23 3.54
N ASP A 292 19.47 -2.74 4.77
CA ASP A 292 18.56 -3.00 5.89
C ASP A 292 17.38 -2.01 5.96
N LEU A 293 17.31 -1.08 5.01
CA LEU A 293 16.24 -0.09 4.89
C LEU A 293 15.42 -0.33 3.62
N ARG A 294 14.10 -0.26 3.76
CA ARG A 294 13.19 -0.11 2.64
C ARG A 294 12.86 1.36 2.46
N VAL A 295 13.09 1.85 1.25
CA VAL A 295 12.75 3.22 0.84
C VAL A 295 11.81 3.14 -0.35
N GLU A 296 10.67 3.80 -0.20
CA GLU A 296 9.73 4.02 -1.29
C GLU A 296 9.41 5.50 -1.38
N SER A 297 9.01 5.95 -2.57
CA SER A 297 8.76 7.37 -2.77
C SER A 297 7.78 7.63 -3.88
N PHE A 298 7.13 8.78 -3.80
CA PHE A 298 6.32 9.34 -4.86
C PHE A 298 6.51 10.86 -4.92
N VAL A 299 6.25 11.44 -6.09
CA VAL A 299 6.30 12.89 -6.27
C VAL A 299 4.86 13.40 -6.38
N LYS A 300 4.55 14.42 -5.59
CA LYS A 300 3.25 15.08 -5.55
C LYS A 300 3.43 16.59 -5.73
N ARG A 301 2.56 17.18 -6.54
CA ARG A 301 2.47 18.64 -6.69
C ARG A 301 1.64 19.23 -5.56
N GLU A 302 2.15 20.28 -4.92
CA GLU A 302 1.48 21.03 -3.87
C GLU A 302 1.59 22.52 -4.18
N GLY A 303 0.48 23.12 -4.62
CA GLY A 303 0.51 24.43 -5.27
C GLY A 303 1.40 24.38 -6.51
N ASP A 304 2.34 25.31 -6.62
CA ASP A 304 3.25 25.42 -7.78
C ASP A 304 4.56 24.63 -7.62
N ARG A 305 4.70 23.82 -6.55
CA ARG A 305 5.94 23.12 -6.23
C ARG A 305 5.76 21.62 -6.19
N ASP A 306 6.74 20.92 -6.73
CA ASP A 306 6.82 19.46 -6.67
C ASP A 306 7.61 19.03 -5.44
N TYR A 307 7.01 18.16 -4.64
CA TYR A 307 7.62 17.55 -3.47
C TYR A 307 7.73 16.05 -3.64
N MET A 308 8.88 15.51 -3.26
CA MET A 308 9.07 14.08 -3.12
C MET A 308 8.76 13.67 -1.68
N TYR A 309 7.81 12.76 -1.56
CA TYR A 309 7.49 12.06 -0.33
C TYR A 309 8.30 10.77 -0.29
N ILE A 310 9.05 10.57 0.79
CA ILE A 310 9.95 9.42 0.94
C ILE A 310 9.54 8.67 2.20
N TYR A 311 9.01 7.47 2.02
CA TYR A 311 8.74 6.51 3.08
C TYR A 311 10.02 5.73 3.38
N VAL A 312 10.39 5.63 4.66
CA VAL A 312 11.53 4.87 5.15
C VAL A 312 11.08 3.96 6.28
N THR A 313 11.49 2.69 6.22
CA THR A 313 11.27 1.71 7.29
C THR A 313 12.45 0.75 7.36
N GLY A 314 12.82 0.33 8.58
CA GLY A 314 13.85 -0.68 8.79
C GLY A 314 13.29 -2.10 8.65
N ALA A 315 14.13 -3.09 8.39
CA ALA A 315 13.73 -4.50 8.55
C ALA A 315 13.42 -4.81 10.03
N LEU A 316 12.70 -5.90 10.32
CA LEU A 316 12.51 -6.39 11.69
C LEU A 316 13.88 -6.54 12.38
N GLY A 317 14.03 -5.99 13.59
CA GLY A 317 15.29 -5.98 14.34
C GLY A 317 16.31 -4.92 13.89
N HIS A 318 16.03 -4.18 12.81
CA HIS A 318 16.87 -3.11 12.27
C HIS A 318 16.08 -1.78 12.21
N GLU A 319 15.37 -1.48 13.28
CA GLU A 319 14.53 -0.29 13.40
C GLU A 319 15.32 1.02 13.30
N LEU A 320 14.61 2.14 13.16
CA LEU A 320 15.23 3.44 13.00
C LEU A 320 15.52 4.03 14.38
N TYR A 321 16.69 3.70 14.93
CA TYR A 321 17.09 4.15 16.27
C TYR A 321 17.67 5.56 16.28
N LYS A 322 17.57 6.23 17.44
CA LYS A 322 18.12 7.54 17.73
C LYS A 322 19.63 7.56 17.47
N GLY A 323 20.11 8.64 16.85
CA GLY A 323 21.52 8.80 16.50
C GLY A 323 21.95 8.02 15.26
N ARG A 324 21.09 7.16 14.70
CA ARG A 324 21.31 6.59 13.37
C ARG A 324 21.27 7.69 12.32
N VAL A 325 22.26 7.68 11.43
CA VAL A 325 22.25 8.50 10.22
C VAL A 325 21.68 7.66 9.09
N ILE A 326 20.56 8.11 8.53
CA ILE A 326 19.91 7.46 7.40
C ILE A 326 20.28 8.22 6.13
N GLU A 327 20.91 7.53 5.20
CA GLU A 327 21.30 8.11 3.90
C GLU A 327 20.45 7.55 2.78
N ILE A 328 19.86 8.47 2.01
CA ILE A 328 18.92 8.19 0.94
C ILE A 328 19.41 8.89 -0.31
N ARG A 329 19.46 8.16 -1.42
CA ARG A 329 19.86 8.72 -2.70
C ARG A 329 18.64 9.02 -3.57
N LEU A 330 18.56 10.25 -4.05
CA LEU A 330 17.57 10.72 -5.01
C LEU A 330 18.02 10.36 -6.42
N VAL A 331 17.09 9.84 -7.23
CA VAL A 331 17.38 9.39 -8.59
C VAL A 331 16.42 10.01 -9.57
N SER A 332 16.96 10.71 -10.57
CA SER A 332 16.18 11.21 -11.70
C SER A 332 16.02 10.10 -12.72
N ARG A 333 14.79 9.80 -13.14
CA ARG A 333 14.56 9.08 -14.40
C ARG A 333 14.87 10.06 -15.53
N GLY A 334 16.16 10.27 -15.76
CA GLY A 334 16.62 11.29 -16.69
C GLY A 334 16.23 10.98 -18.15
N PRO A 335 16.26 12.00 -19.03
CA PRO A 335 16.15 11.85 -20.47
C PRO A 335 17.21 10.91 -21.06
N ARG A 336 18.26 10.55 -20.32
CA ARG A 336 19.29 9.57 -20.75
C ARG A 336 18.73 8.19 -21.06
N ALA A 337 17.77 7.67 -20.31
CA ALA A 337 17.16 6.38 -20.64
C ALA A 337 16.33 6.46 -21.94
N ARG A 338 15.62 7.58 -22.14
CA ARG A 338 14.90 7.88 -23.39
C ARG A 338 15.85 8.14 -24.55
N LEU A 339 17.00 8.77 -24.30
CA LEU A 339 18.05 9.04 -25.28
C LEU A 339 18.76 7.74 -25.68
N ILE A 340 19.09 6.86 -24.72
CA ILE A 340 19.65 5.54 -24.98
C ILE A 340 18.66 4.69 -25.78
N ALA A 341 17.38 4.70 -25.40
CA ALA A 341 16.33 4.02 -26.16
C ALA A 341 16.16 4.60 -27.57
N ALA A 342 16.20 5.93 -27.72
CA ALA A 342 16.12 6.61 -29.02
C ALA A 342 17.35 6.29 -29.89
N VAL A 343 18.56 6.30 -29.33
CA VAL A 343 19.80 5.93 -30.01
C VAL A 343 19.74 4.47 -30.45
N LEU A 344 19.31 3.55 -29.58
CA LEU A 344 19.12 2.13 -29.94
C LEU A 344 18.09 1.94 -31.05
N ALA A 345 16.98 2.69 -31.01
CA ALA A 345 15.97 2.66 -32.06
C ALA A 345 16.52 3.17 -33.41
N ILE A 346 17.28 4.27 -33.40
CA ILE A 346 17.95 4.80 -34.59
C ILE A 346 18.94 3.78 -35.15
N VAL A 347 19.77 3.17 -34.30
CA VAL A 347 20.73 2.13 -34.70
C VAL A 347 20.01 0.94 -35.34
N LEU A 348 18.89 0.48 -34.76
CA LEU A 348 18.08 -0.61 -35.31
C LEU A 348 17.50 -0.25 -36.68
N ILE A 349 16.98 0.97 -36.84
CA ILE A 349 16.45 1.46 -38.13
C ILE A 349 17.56 1.50 -39.18
N VAL A 350 18.75 2.03 -38.84
CA VAL A 350 19.91 2.04 -39.75
C VAL A 350 20.30 0.62 -40.14
N LEU A 351 20.37 -0.31 -39.18
CA LEU A 351 20.65 -1.72 -39.45
C LEU A 351 19.62 -2.33 -40.40
N LEU A 352 18.32 -2.11 -40.17
CA LEU A 352 17.26 -2.59 -41.05
C LEU A 352 17.39 -2.03 -42.47
N VAL A 353 17.67 -0.73 -42.61
CA VAL A 353 17.88 -0.08 -43.91
C VAL A 353 19.10 -0.66 -44.63
N VAL A 354 20.25 -0.79 -43.95
CA VAL A 354 21.46 -1.39 -44.52
C VAL A 354 21.20 -2.83 -44.95
N THR A 355 20.51 -3.61 -44.11
CA THR A 355 20.18 -5.01 -44.44
C THR A 355 19.21 -5.09 -45.63
N ALA A 356 18.25 -4.17 -45.73
CA ALA A 356 17.34 -4.08 -46.87
C ALA A 356 18.08 -3.68 -48.16
N ILE A 357 19.02 -2.75 -48.09
CA ILE A 357 19.89 -2.38 -49.22
C ILE A 357 20.75 -3.58 -49.64
N TYR A 358 21.42 -4.26 -48.70
CA TYR A 358 22.23 -5.45 -49.01
C TYR A 358 21.40 -6.62 -49.57
N ARG A 359 20.13 -6.76 -49.17
CA ARG A 359 19.20 -7.75 -49.75
C ARG A 359 18.60 -7.30 -51.08
N GLY A 360 18.46 -6.00 -51.31
CA GLY A 360 17.99 -5.41 -52.57
C GLY A 360 19.08 -5.28 -53.65
N VAL A 361 20.35 -5.29 -53.26
CA VAL A 361 21.49 -5.47 -54.16
C VAL A 361 21.57 -6.95 -54.51
N SER A 362 20.70 -7.36 -55.45
CA SER A 362 20.87 -8.60 -56.20
C SER A 362 22.24 -8.55 -56.89
N TRP A 363 23.20 -9.30 -56.37
CA TRP A 363 24.45 -9.58 -57.07
C TRP A 363 24.12 -10.13 -58.46
N PRO A 364 24.70 -9.60 -59.56
CA PRO A 364 24.48 -10.14 -60.88
C PRO A 364 24.99 -11.58 -60.91
N ARG A 365 24.07 -12.53 -61.08
CA ARG A 365 24.40 -13.94 -61.33
C ARG A 365 25.31 -13.99 -62.56
N ARG A 366 26.59 -14.32 -62.35
CA ARG A 366 27.50 -14.65 -63.45
C ARG A 366 26.93 -15.84 -64.23
N PRO A 367 26.94 -15.82 -65.57
CA PRO A 367 26.49 -16.95 -66.38
C PRO A 367 27.46 -18.12 -66.19
N GLY A 368 26.99 -19.17 -65.51
CA GLY A 368 27.74 -20.42 -65.33
C GLY A 368 27.90 -21.15 -66.66
N ARG A 369 29.16 -21.26 -67.10
CA ARG A 369 29.59 -22.09 -68.23
C ARG A 369 29.15 -23.54 -68.02
N ARG A 370 28.60 -24.12 -69.10
CA ARG A 370 28.51 -25.57 -69.29
C ARG A 370 29.90 -26.18 -69.20
N LEU A 371 30.06 -27.24 -68.40
CA LEU A 371 30.99 -28.33 -68.68
C LEU A 371 30.32 -29.65 -68.29
N SER A 372 30.36 -30.56 -69.25
CA SER A 372 29.75 -31.88 -69.30
C SER A 372 30.76 -32.98 -68.96
N CYS A 373 30.24 -34.05 -68.35
CA CYS A 373 30.78 -35.43 -68.29
C CYS A 373 32.03 -35.62 -67.38
N THR A 374 32.11 -36.62 -66.50
CA THR A 374 31.84 -38.07 -66.71
C THR A 374 31.54 -38.83 -65.39
N ARG A 375 30.69 -39.89 -65.52
CA ARG A 375 30.61 -41.21 -64.80
C ARG A 375 31.62 -41.46 -63.66
N ARG A 376 31.35 -42.13 -62.53
CA ARG A 376 30.55 -43.29 -62.06
C ARG A 376 30.64 -43.18 -60.51
N SER A 377 29.76 -43.66 -59.62
CA SER A 377 29.14 -44.97 -59.42
C SER A 377 28.24 -44.88 -58.16
N SER A 378 27.18 -45.70 -58.13
CA SER A 378 26.50 -46.33 -56.97
C SER A 378 26.92 -45.89 -55.54
N CYS A 379 26.03 -45.55 -54.62
CA CYS A 379 25.10 -46.50 -53.98
C CYS A 379 23.88 -45.80 -53.34
N ARG A 380 22.69 -46.39 -53.50
CA ARG A 380 21.62 -46.49 -52.49
C ARG A 380 21.86 -47.82 -51.73
N PRO A 381 21.33 -48.12 -50.52
CA PRO A 381 19.93 -47.91 -50.12
C PRO A 381 19.78 -47.62 -48.59
N PRO A 382 18.75 -48.08 -47.85
CA PRO A 382 17.46 -47.41 -47.67
C PRO A 382 17.12 -47.15 -46.18
N SER A 383 16.06 -46.36 -45.95
CA SER A 383 15.23 -46.46 -44.73
C SER A 383 14.53 -47.84 -44.72
N PRO A 384 14.39 -48.54 -43.57
CA PRO A 384 13.03 -48.63 -43.01
C PRO A 384 12.87 -48.97 -41.49
N TYR A 385 11.65 -48.70 -40.99
CA TYR A 385 10.93 -49.27 -39.81
C TYR A 385 11.38 -48.88 -38.39
N SER A 386 10.58 -48.13 -37.61
CA SER A 386 9.46 -48.54 -36.71
C SER A 386 9.91 -49.48 -35.57
N ALA A 387 9.56 -49.33 -34.29
CA ALA A 387 8.25 -49.04 -33.70
C ALA A 387 8.35 -48.76 -32.17
N CYS A 388 7.31 -48.10 -31.64
CA CYS A 388 6.63 -48.27 -30.35
C CYS A 388 7.38 -48.60 -29.03
N ARG A 389 7.25 -47.67 -28.05
CA ARG A 389 6.67 -47.75 -26.66
C ARG A 389 6.90 -49.01 -25.77
N PRO A 390 6.55 -48.99 -24.46
CA PRO A 390 6.61 -47.96 -23.40
C PRO A 390 7.16 -48.52 -22.05
N ARG A 391 7.30 -47.66 -21.03
CA ARG A 391 6.75 -47.87 -19.68
C ARG A 391 6.57 -46.54 -18.96
#